data_AF-A0A933KVC7-F1
#
_entry.id   AF-A0A933KVC7-F1
#
_cell.length_a   1.000
_cell.length_b   1.000
_cell.length_c   1.000
_cell.angle_alpha   90.00
_cell.angle_beta   90.00
_cell.angle_gamma   90.00
#
_symmetry.space_group_name_H-M   'P 1'
#
loop_
_entity.id
_entity.type
_entity.pdbx_description
1 polymer ?
#
loop_
_entity_poly.entity_id
_entity_poly.type
_entity_poly.pdbx_seq_one_letter_code
_entity_poly.pdbx_strand_id
1 'polypeptide(L)'
;MKGHAHYLLKLNESLRRSVVDRWARGEPRWSVNDGLIRVTDDTRAALAAERLTARPYSLSALQRFSACPYQFLLAAVYRLQPLEQPEPLQRMDPLTRGSIFHAVQAEFFRALDRRGMLPVTEANMDAASGALDDVMARVADRSYDELAPAVDRVWHDEIASIRRDLHGWLQYLVRDGADWRPQYFEFGFGSVPGERDPSSVRDDVVLDGGFRLRGAVDLIEEHRSSGALRVTDHKTGRRPDRIGQVIVGGGTVLQPVLYGVAVEAALGRTVSQGRLFYCTSAGGYAEHEIPLHARTRAAGIEVLQVIDRAVEQGFLAAAPTEDACGRCDFRPVCGPDVFRRVGRKPQDRLADLAALRSRP
;
A
#
# COMPACT_ATOMS: atom_id res chain seq x y z
N MET A 1 33.02 -25.84 -1.58
CA MET A 1 32.76 -26.07 -3.03
C MET A 1 34.07 -26.41 -3.74
N LYS A 2 34.21 -27.64 -4.24
CA LYS A 2 35.22 -28.00 -5.25
C LYS A 2 34.48 -28.10 -6.59
N GLY A 3 34.90 -27.32 -7.59
CA GLY A 3 34.24 -27.24 -8.91
C GLY A 3 34.68 -26.01 -9.70
N HIS A 4 34.33 -25.96 -11.00
CA HIS A 4 34.73 -24.91 -11.95
C HIS A 4 34.42 -23.47 -11.51
N ALA A 5 33.53 -23.25 -10.54
CA ALA A 5 33.18 -21.93 -9.99
C ALA A 5 34.05 -21.48 -8.80
N HIS A 6 35.01 -22.29 -8.34
CA HIS A 6 35.83 -21.97 -7.14
C HIS A 6 36.67 -20.68 -7.33
N TYR A 7 37.04 -20.33 -8.56
CA TYR A 7 37.75 -19.08 -8.84
C TYR A 7 36.94 -17.83 -8.46
N LEU A 8 35.61 -17.88 -8.52
CA LEU A 8 34.72 -16.76 -8.14
C LEU A 8 34.92 -16.35 -6.66
N LEU A 9 35.31 -17.31 -5.81
CA LEU A 9 35.60 -17.06 -4.39
C LEU A 9 36.95 -16.35 -4.18
N LYS A 10 37.79 -16.25 -5.21
CA LYS A 10 39.13 -15.65 -5.15
C LYS A 10 39.23 -14.31 -5.89
N LEU A 11 38.25 -13.97 -6.74
CA LEU A 11 38.28 -12.75 -7.55
C LEU A 11 38.11 -11.47 -6.75
N ASN A 12 37.17 -11.47 -5.79
CA ASN A 12 36.83 -10.29 -4.99
C ASN A 12 36.11 -10.71 -3.70
N GLU A 13 36.39 -10.03 -2.59
CA GLU A 13 35.80 -10.32 -1.28
C GLU A 13 34.26 -10.16 -1.27
N SER A 14 33.73 -9.14 -1.93
CA SER A 14 32.29 -8.91 -2.04
C SER A 14 31.61 -10.02 -2.84
N LEU A 15 32.25 -10.51 -3.91
CA LEU A 15 31.74 -11.62 -4.71
C LEU A 15 31.76 -12.92 -3.91
N ARG A 16 32.86 -13.18 -3.18
CA ARG A 16 32.98 -14.33 -2.27
C ARG A 16 31.84 -14.31 -1.24
N ARG A 17 31.65 -13.18 -0.55
CA ARG A 17 30.57 -13.00 0.43
C ARG A 17 29.20 -13.25 -0.20
N SER A 18 28.90 -12.63 -1.35
CA SER A 18 27.62 -12.80 -2.05
C SER A 18 27.31 -14.26 -2.40
N VAL A 19 28.31 -15.00 -2.91
CA VAL A 19 28.15 -16.42 -3.25
C VAL A 19 27.96 -17.27 -2.00
N VAL A 20 28.72 -17.01 -0.93
CA VAL A 20 28.61 -17.73 0.35
C VAL A 20 27.25 -17.49 1.01
N ASP A 21 26.80 -16.25 1.09
CA ASP A 21 25.50 -15.89 1.68
C ASP A 21 24.35 -16.51 0.89
N ARG A 22 24.44 -16.46 -0.45
CA ARG A 22 23.43 -17.10 -1.32
C ARG A 22 23.37 -18.62 -1.13
N TRP A 23 24.52 -19.28 -0.99
CA TRP A 23 24.57 -20.70 -0.69
C TRP A 23 23.96 -21.01 0.68
N ALA A 24 24.33 -20.24 1.70
CA ALA A 24 23.87 -20.44 3.07
C ALA A 24 22.34 -20.25 3.25
N ARG A 25 21.68 -19.44 2.42
CA ARG A 25 20.20 -19.35 2.38
C ARG A 25 19.52 -20.65 1.94
N GLY A 26 20.22 -21.52 1.23
CA GLY A 26 19.73 -22.82 0.79
C GLY A 26 19.67 -23.86 1.91
N GLU A 27 20.28 -23.58 3.06
CA GLU A 27 20.28 -24.48 4.21
C GLU A 27 18.85 -24.70 4.77
N PRO A 28 18.53 -25.92 5.23
CA PRO A 28 17.19 -26.26 5.71
C PRO A 28 16.85 -25.59 7.04
N ARG A 29 17.83 -25.01 7.75
CA ARG A 29 17.61 -24.27 9.00
C ARG A 29 17.51 -22.76 8.75
N TRP A 30 16.81 -22.07 9.63
CA TRP A 30 16.84 -20.60 9.68
C TRP A 30 18.24 -20.11 10.06
N SER A 31 18.71 -19.07 9.39
CA SER A 31 20.00 -18.43 9.64
C SER A 31 19.91 -16.92 9.46
N VAL A 32 20.96 -16.20 9.87
CA VAL A 32 21.09 -14.76 9.66
C VAL A 32 21.05 -14.35 8.18
N ASN A 33 21.30 -15.29 7.25
CA ASN A 33 21.23 -15.03 5.81
C ASN A 33 19.79 -14.95 5.28
N ASP A 34 18.81 -15.39 6.09
CA ASP A 34 17.39 -15.35 5.76
C ASP A 34 16.70 -14.05 6.25
N GLY A 35 17.42 -13.18 6.97
CA GLY A 35 16.88 -11.98 7.61
C GLY A 35 17.10 -12.00 9.12
N LEU A 36 16.28 -11.23 9.87
CA LEU A 36 16.29 -11.34 11.32
C LEU A 36 15.55 -12.61 11.75
N ILE A 37 16.21 -13.44 12.54
CA ILE A 37 15.64 -14.71 13.04
C ILE A 37 15.58 -14.77 14.57
N ARG A 38 16.14 -13.79 15.28
CA ARG A 38 16.08 -13.67 16.74
C ARG A 38 16.54 -12.28 17.16
N VAL A 39 16.13 -11.88 18.35
CA VAL A 39 16.76 -10.79 19.09
C VAL A 39 18.13 -11.23 19.61
N THR A 40 19.09 -10.32 19.54
CA THR A 40 20.40 -10.37 20.21
C THR A 40 20.55 -9.13 21.07
N ASP A 41 21.54 -9.09 21.95
CA ASP A 41 21.75 -7.89 22.79
C ASP A 41 22.03 -6.65 21.95
N ASP A 42 22.76 -6.79 20.84
CA ASP A 42 23.02 -5.71 19.88
C ASP A 42 21.76 -5.20 19.15
N THR A 43 20.76 -6.07 18.92
CA THR A 43 19.56 -5.71 18.14
C THR A 43 18.36 -5.35 19.02
N ARG A 44 18.41 -5.65 20.33
CA ARG A 44 17.29 -5.48 21.27
C ARG A 44 16.77 -4.05 21.32
N ALA A 45 17.66 -3.07 21.52
CA ALA A 45 17.26 -1.67 21.62
C ALA A 45 16.69 -1.14 20.29
N ALA A 46 17.31 -1.54 19.17
CA ALA A 46 16.83 -1.16 17.83
C ALA A 46 15.44 -1.73 17.54
N LEU A 47 15.20 -3.02 17.83
CA LEU A 47 13.89 -3.64 17.62
C LEU A 47 12.83 -3.09 18.58
N ALA A 48 13.20 -2.73 19.82
CA ALA A 48 12.29 -2.07 20.75
C ALA A 48 11.83 -0.70 20.23
N ALA A 49 12.71 0.07 19.60
CA ALA A 49 12.36 1.36 18.97
C ALA A 49 11.50 1.19 17.71
N GLU A 50 11.50 0.00 17.10
CA GLU A 50 10.70 -0.36 15.91
C GLU A 50 9.39 -1.06 16.26
N ARG A 51 9.04 -1.17 17.55
CA ARG A 51 7.72 -1.67 17.96
C ARG A 51 6.63 -0.73 17.44
N LEU A 52 5.48 -1.29 17.06
CA LEU A 52 4.34 -0.52 16.56
C LEU A 52 3.75 0.39 17.64
N THR A 53 4.06 0.12 18.92
CA THR A 53 3.70 0.97 20.07
C THR A 53 4.72 2.08 20.33
N ALA A 54 5.95 1.94 19.85
CA ALA A 54 7.02 2.91 20.06
C ALA A 54 7.03 4.01 18.98
N ARG A 55 6.72 3.66 17.73
CA ARG A 55 6.73 4.59 16.59
C ARG A 55 5.59 4.34 15.60
N PRO A 56 5.19 5.36 14.82
CA PRO A 56 4.15 5.21 13.81
C PRO A 56 4.63 4.45 12.56
N TYR A 57 3.74 3.63 12.00
CA TYR A 57 3.89 2.99 10.69
C TYR A 57 2.80 3.41 9.71
N SER A 58 3.16 3.47 8.42
CA SER A 58 2.15 3.62 7.37
C SER A 58 1.44 2.29 7.13
N LEU A 59 0.15 2.34 6.80
CA LEU A 59 -0.61 1.12 6.49
C LEU A 59 -0.04 0.35 5.30
N SER A 60 0.46 1.07 4.29
CA SER A 60 1.20 0.48 3.16
C SER A 60 2.49 -0.22 3.60
N ALA A 61 3.18 0.27 4.63
CA ALA A 61 4.33 -0.42 5.20
C ALA A 61 3.90 -1.71 5.89
N LEU A 62 2.84 -1.68 6.70
CA LEU A 62 2.31 -2.87 7.38
C LEU A 62 1.83 -3.94 6.40
N GLN A 63 1.21 -3.55 5.29
CA GLN A 63 0.80 -4.48 4.23
C GLN A 63 1.98 -5.26 3.62
N ARG A 64 3.20 -4.67 3.58
CA ARG A 64 4.40 -5.37 3.12
C ARG A 64 4.74 -6.56 4.01
N PHE A 65 4.43 -6.52 5.31
CA PHE A 65 4.66 -7.65 6.21
C PHE A 65 3.85 -8.87 5.78
N SER A 66 2.56 -8.65 5.49
CA SER A 66 1.64 -9.67 5.00
C SER A 66 2.16 -10.35 3.73
N ALA A 67 2.73 -9.57 2.80
CA ALA A 67 3.37 -10.08 1.59
C ALA A 67 4.69 -10.82 1.89
N CYS A 68 5.55 -10.25 2.74
CA CYS A 68 6.81 -10.84 3.19
C CYS A 68 7.40 -10.07 4.40
N PRO A 69 7.64 -10.70 5.57
CA PRO A 69 8.25 -10.03 6.72
C PRO A 69 9.61 -9.38 6.43
N TYR A 70 10.41 -10.00 5.55
CA TYR A 70 11.68 -9.42 5.12
C TYR A 70 11.51 -8.19 4.23
N GLN A 71 10.48 -8.14 3.40
CA GLN A 71 10.18 -6.92 2.64
C GLN A 71 9.80 -5.77 3.58
N PHE A 72 9.03 -6.06 4.63
CA PHE A 72 8.76 -5.10 5.70
C PHE A 72 10.04 -4.65 6.40
N LEU A 73 10.92 -5.57 6.80
CA LEU A 73 12.22 -5.24 7.40
C LEU A 73 13.03 -4.28 6.52
N LEU A 74 13.22 -4.62 5.25
CA LEU A 74 14.07 -3.82 4.36
C LEU A 74 13.46 -2.44 4.06
N ALA A 75 12.14 -2.37 3.80
CA ALA A 75 11.48 -1.13 3.40
C ALA A 75 11.06 -0.23 4.57
N ALA A 76 10.54 -0.80 5.66
CA ALA A 76 9.91 -0.03 6.74
C ALA A 76 10.86 0.22 7.92
N VAL A 77 11.71 -0.76 8.23
CA VAL A 77 12.66 -0.69 9.34
C VAL A 77 14.00 -0.11 8.86
N TYR A 78 14.64 -0.73 7.86
CA TYR A 78 15.90 -0.25 7.31
C TYR A 78 15.74 0.93 6.33
N ARG A 79 14.51 1.19 5.87
CA ARG A 79 14.18 2.29 4.94
C ARG A 79 15.01 2.26 3.66
N LEU A 80 15.33 1.05 3.19
CA LEU A 80 15.95 0.86 1.90
C LEU A 80 14.94 1.08 0.79
N GLN A 81 15.37 1.76 -0.26
CA GLN A 81 14.60 1.99 -1.47
C GLN A 81 15.53 1.82 -2.68
N PRO A 82 15.00 1.46 -3.86
CA PRO A 82 15.76 1.53 -5.10
C PRO A 82 16.41 2.91 -5.25
N LEU A 83 17.61 2.92 -5.82
CA LEU A 83 18.24 4.18 -6.21
C LEU A 83 17.46 4.74 -7.41
N GLU A 84 16.85 5.91 -7.23
CA GLU A 84 16.23 6.64 -8.32
C GLU A 84 17.32 7.09 -9.30
N GLN A 85 17.29 6.57 -10.52
CA GLN A 85 18.09 7.07 -11.63
C GLN A 85 17.14 7.85 -12.53
N PRO A 86 17.24 9.19 -12.62
CA PRO A 86 16.40 9.98 -13.49
C PRO A 86 16.77 9.67 -14.93
N GLU A 87 16.00 8.77 -15.54
CA GLU A 87 16.06 8.48 -16.97
C GLU A 87 14.79 9.07 -17.61
N PRO A 88 14.89 9.70 -18.79
CA PRO A 88 13.71 10.18 -19.49
C PRO A 88 12.66 9.08 -19.63
N LEU A 89 11.42 9.39 -19.30
CA LEU A 89 10.33 8.42 -19.29
C LEU A 89 10.12 7.84 -20.70
N GLN A 90 10.57 6.59 -20.92
CA GLN A 90 10.32 5.87 -22.18
C GLN A 90 8.90 5.31 -22.23
N ARG A 91 8.34 4.99 -21.06
CA ARG A 91 6.96 4.53 -20.85
C ARG A 91 6.56 4.88 -19.43
N MET A 92 5.32 5.33 -19.23
CA MET A 92 4.78 5.59 -17.90
C MET A 92 4.72 4.31 -17.08
N ASP A 93 5.50 4.24 -16.00
CA ASP A 93 5.44 3.12 -15.09
C ASP A 93 4.15 3.17 -14.24
N PRO A 94 3.73 2.04 -13.65
CA PRO A 94 2.49 1.99 -12.89
C PRO A 94 2.42 2.93 -11.68
N LEU A 95 3.54 3.25 -11.02
CA LEU A 95 3.56 4.15 -9.87
C LEU A 95 3.31 5.58 -10.32
N THR A 96 4.02 6.03 -11.37
CA THR A 96 3.80 7.36 -11.97
C THR A 96 2.37 7.51 -12.46
N ARG A 97 1.84 6.51 -13.18
CA ARG A 97 0.44 6.49 -13.62
C ARG A 97 -0.53 6.63 -12.44
N GLY A 98 -0.29 5.86 -11.37
CA GLY A 98 -1.09 5.92 -10.15
C GLY A 98 -1.05 7.31 -9.50
N SER A 99 0.15 7.89 -9.36
CA SER A 99 0.35 9.21 -8.77
C SER A 99 -0.43 10.30 -9.50
N ILE A 100 -0.36 10.33 -10.85
CA ILE A 100 -1.12 11.29 -11.67
C ILE A 100 -2.63 11.08 -11.47
N PHE A 101 -3.09 9.82 -11.45
CA PHE A 101 -4.51 9.50 -11.26
C PHE A 101 -5.04 10.02 -9.93
N HIS A 102 -4.35 9.74 -8.81
CA HIS A 102 -4.74 10.19 -7.48
C HIS A 102 -4.67 11.72 -7.35
N ALA A 103 -3.64 12.35 -7.93
CA ALA A 103 -3.53 13.81 -7.94
C ALA A 103 -4.73 14.47 -8.63
N VAL A 104 -5.17 13.92 -9.78
CA VAL A 104 -6.36 14.41 -10.48
C VAL A 104 -7.61 14.22 -9.62
N GLN A 105 -7.81 13.05 -9.01
CA GLN A 105 -8.98 12.81 -8.15
C GLN A 105 -9.04 13.81 -6.98
N ALA A 106 -7.91 14.02 -6.30
CA ALA A 106 -7.83 14.95 -5.17
C ALA A 106 -8.13 16.40 -5.61
N GLU A 107 -7.47 16.87 -6.68
CA GLU A 107 -7.71 18.22 -7.21
C GLU A 107 -9.14 18.40 -7.74
N PHE A 108 -9.73 17.36 -8.34
CA PHE A 108 -11.11 17.35 -8.80
C PHE A 108 -12.10 17.53 -7.66
N PHE A 109 -11.97 16.74 -6.59
CA PHE A 109 -12.85 16.88 -5.43
C PHE A 109 -12.70 18.26 -4.77
N ARG A 110 -11.47 18.75 -4.57
CA ARG A 110 -11.22 20.11 -4.04
C ARG A 110 -11.79 21.21 -4.95
N ALA A 111 -11.80 21.01 -6.26
CA ALA A 111 -12.38 21.96 -7.20
C ALA A 111 -13.92 21.99 -7.10
N LEU A 112 -14.57 20.82 -7.01
CA LEU A 112 -16.02 20.74 -6.89
C LEU A 112 -16.53 21.18 -5.51
N ASP A 113 -15.82 20.85 -4.43
CA ASP A 113 -16.18 21.26 -3.08
C ASP A 113 -16.19 22.79 -2.94
N ARG A 114 -15.16 23.47 -3.45
CA ARG A 114 -15.10 24.94 -3.50
C ARG A 114 -16.23 25.59 -4.31
N ARG A 115 -16.81 24.86 -5.26
CA ARG A 115 -17.94 25.31 -6.10
C ARG A 115 -19.30 24.90 -5.52
N GLY A 116 -19.33 24.16 -4.39
CA GLY A 116 -20.58 23.63 -3.82
C GLY A 116 -21.25 22.57 -4.70
N MET A 117 -20.47 21.85 -5.50
CA MET A 117 -20.97 20.92 -6.53
C MET A 117 -20.91 19.44 -6.11
N LEU A 118 -20.63 19.14 -4.84
CA LEU A 118 -20.65 17.77 -4.31
C LEU A 118 -21.98 17.48 -3.58
N PRO A 119 -22.55 16.27 -3.70
CA PRO A 119 -22.07 15.16 -4.53
C PRO A 119 -22.28 15.39 -6.03
N VAL A 120 -21.54 14.64 -6.85
CA VAL A 120 -21.80 14.59 -8.29
C VAL A 120 -23.04 13.75 -8.52
N THR A 121 -23.98 14.25 -9.30
CA THR A 121 -25.25 13.59 -9.66
C THR A 121 -25.50 13.78 -11.15
N GLU A 122 -26.52 13.11 -11.71
CA GLU A 122 -26.89 13.31 -13.11
C GLU A 122 -27.15 14.79 -13.45
N ALA A 123 -27.70 15.55 -12.49
CA ALA A 123 -28.04 16.97 -12.68
C ALA A 123 -26.83 17.89 -12.87
N ASN A 124 -25.63 17.51 -12.39
CA ASN A 124 -24.42 18.32 -12.50
C ASN A 124 -23.26 17.59 -13.22
N MET A 125 -23.56 16.47 -13.87
CA MET A 125 -22.58 15.62 -14.53
C MET A 125 -21.79 16.36 -15.61
N ASP A 126 -22.44 17.14 -16.48
CA ASP A 126 -21.75 17.86 -17.56
C ASP A 126 -20.75 18.88 -17.00
N ALA A 127 -21.15 19.61 -15.95
CA ALA A 127 -20.29 20.58 -15.29
C ALA A 127 -19.14 19.90 -14.53
N ALA A 128 -19.38 18.74 -13.93
CA ALA A 128 -18.35 17.92 -13.31
C ALA A 128 -17.36 17.37 -14.36
N SER A 129 -17.85 16.90 -15.51
CA SER A 129 -17.04 16.43 -16.64
C SER A 129 -16.09 17.53 -17.14
N GLY A 130 -16.60 18.75 -17.33
CA GLY A 130 -15.75 19.89 -17.70
C GLY A 130 -14.70 20.22 -16.64
N ALA A 131 -15.07 20.18 -15.36
CA ALA A 131 -14.11 20.40 -14.27
C ALA A 131 -13.03 19.30 -14.21
N LEU A 132 -13.37 18.05 -14.53
CA LEU A 132 -12.41 16.95 -14.62
C LEU A 132 -11.42 17.18 -15.75
N ASP A 133 -11.87 17.61 -16.93
CA ASP A 133 -10.99 17.92 -18.06
C ASP A 133 -10.04 19.09 -17.75
N ASP A 134 -10.53 20.14 -17.09
CA ASP A 134 -9.70 21.27 -16.64
C ASP A 134 -8.60 20.82 -15.66
N VAL A 135 -8.94 19.96 -14.70
CA VAL A 135 -7.98 19.41 -13.73
C VAL A 135 -6.98 18.51 -14.44
N MET A 136 -7.44 17.64 -15.33
CA MET A 136 -6.60 16.76 -16.13
C MET A 136 -5.55 17.54 -16.91
N ALA A 137 -5.92 18.65 -17.55
CA ALA A 137 -4.98 19.50 -18.27
C ALA A 137 -3.88 20.04 -17.34
N ARG A 138 -4.27 20.66 -16.21
CA ARG A 138 -3.30 21.23 -15.26
C ARG A 138 -2.35 20.20 -14.65
N VAL A 139 -2.87 19.04 -14.25
CA VAL A 139 -2.04 17.98 -13.66
C VAL A 139 -1.11 17.38 -14.71
N ALA A 140 -1.59 17.18 -15.94
CA ALA A 140 -0.77 16.70 -17.03
C ALA A 140 0.36 17.68 -17.36
N ASP A 141 0.09 18.98 -17.46
CA ASP A 141 1.11 20.00 -17.74
C ASP A 141 2.18 20.02 -16.64
N ARG A 142 1.76 20.07 -15.37
CA ARG A 142 2.69 20.02 -14.22
C ARG A 142 3.54 18.75 -14.22
N SER A 143 2.91 17.60 -14.48
CA SER A 143 3.61 16.31 -14.48
C SER A 143 4.54 16.16 -15.68
N TYR A 144 4.23 16.78 -16.82
CA TYR A 144 5.10 16.81 -17.99
C TYR A 144 6.39 17.58 -17.68
N ASP A 145 6.28 18.74 -17.03
CA ASP A 145 7.44 19.54 -16.63
C ASP A 145 8.33 18.81 -15.62
N GLU A 146 7.73 18.12 -14.65
CA GLU A 146 8.44 17.37 -13.62
C GLU A 146 9.13 16.11 -14.16
N LEU A 147 8.45 15.36 -15.03
CA LEU A 147 8.94 14.06 -15.52
C LEU A 147 9.78 14.16 -16.80
N ALA A 148 9.67 15.27 -17.54
CA ALA A 148 10.39 15.54 -18.79
C ALA A 148 10.43 14.31 -19.73
N PRO A 149 9.26 13.83 -20.21
CA PRO A 149 9.18 12.60 -20.98
C PRO A 149 10.03 12.68 -22.26
N ALA A 150 10.75 11.61 -22.60
CA ALA A 150 11.62 11.59 -23.78
C ALA A 150 10.86 11.56 -25.11
N VAL A 151 9.61 11.08 -25.09
CA VAL A 151 8.80 10.86 -26.29
C VAL A 151 7.39 11.41 -26.06
N ASP A 152 7.11 12.59 -26.60
CA ASP A 152 5.83 13.29 -26.44
C ASP A 152 4.64 12.40 -26.79
N ARG A 153 4.72 11.63 -27.87
CA ARG A 153 3.61 10.76 -28.28
C ARG A 153 3.24 9.76 -27.20
N VAL A 154 4.24 9.13 -26.57
CA VAL A 154 4.00 8.14 -25.50
C VAL A 154 3.34 8.81 -24.31
N TRP A 155 3.79 10.01 -23.95
CA TRP A 155 3.16 10.82 -22.91
C TRP A 155 1.68 11.10 -23.21
N HIS A 156 1.39 11.65 -24.39
CA HIS A 156 0.03 12.00 -24.79
C HIS A 156 -0.90 10.78 -24.83
N ASP A 157 -0.42 9.63 -25.31
CA ASP A 157 -1.17 8.38 -25.35
C ASP A 157 -1.50 7.87 -23.93
N GLU A 158 -0.54 7.95 -22.99
CA GLU A 158 -0.73 7.56 -21.58
C GLU A 158 -1.70 8.51 -20.85
N ILE A 159 -1.56 9.84 -21.03
CA ILE A 159 -2.49 10.83 -20.46
C ILE A 159 -3.89 10.66 -21.04
N ALA A 160 -4.03 10.40 -22.36
CA ALA A 160 -5.32 10.12 -22.96
C ALA A 160 -5.95 8.83 -22.40
N SER A 161 -5.13 7.83 -22.07
CA SER A 161 -5.57 6.61 -21.38
C SER A 161 -6.06 6.90 -19.96
N ILE A 162 -5.32 7.67 -19.16
CA ILE A 162 -5.73 8.12 -17.82
C ILE A 162 -7.04 8.90 -17.88
N ARG A 163 -7.16 9.83 -18.84
CA ARG A 163 -8.38 10.63 -19.06
C ARG A 163 -9.59 9.72 -19.27
N ARG A 164 -9.51 8.72 -20.15
CA ARG A 164 -10.61 7.78 -20.39
C ARG A 164 -11.01 7.01 -19.14
N ASP A 165 -10.03 6.53 -18.37
CA ASP A 165 -10.30 5.82 -17.11
C ASP A 165 -10.99 6.73 -16.07
N LEU A 166 -10.56 7.99 -15.95
CA LEU A 166 -11.17 8.96 -15.03
C LEU A 166 -12.59 9.37 -15.42
N HIS A 167 -12.88 9.49 -16.71
CA HIS A 167 -14.24 9.71 -17.19
C HIS A 167 -15.15 8.51 -16.91
N GLY A 168 -14.61 7.29 -17.00
CA GLY A 168 -15.32 6.09 -16.54
C GLY A 168 -15.57 6.11 -15.03
N TRP A 169 -14.56 6.47 -14.23
CA TRP A 169 -14.69 6.65 -12.78
C TRP A 169 -15.75 7.69 -12.39
N LEU A 170 -15.86 8.80 -13.13
CA LEU A 170 -16.86 9.84 -12.89
C LEU A 170 -18.30 9.30 -12.95
N GLN A 171 -18.58 8.33 -13.83
CA GLN A 171 -19.89 7.67 -13.90
C GLN A 171 -20.25 6.95 -12.60
N TYR A 172 -19.25 6.34 -11.94
CA TYR A 172 -19.45 5.68 -10.66
C TYR A 172 -19.64 6.69 -9.52
N LEU A 173 -19.00 7.86 -9.59
CA LEU A 173 -19.29 8.95 -8.66
C LEU A 173 -20.72 9.46 -8.80
N VAL A 174 -21.23 9.60 -10.03
CA VAL A 174 -22.63 9.99 -10.29
C VAL A 174 -23.59 8.96 -9.68
N ARG A 175 -23.34 7.67 -9.92
CA ARG A 175 -24.11 6.56 -9.34
C ARG A 175 -24.14 6.63 -7.82
N ASP A 176 -22.98 6.80 -7.20
CA ASP A 176 -22.84 6.83 -5.75
C ASP A 176 -23.41 8.09 -5.10
N GLY A 177 -23.43 9.21 -5.84
CA GLY A 177 -23.93 10.50 -5.38
C GLY A 177 -25.39 10.52 -4.94
N ALA A 178 -26.16 9.47 -5.26
CA ALA A 178 -27.50 9.26 -4.72
C ALA A 178 -27.48 9.11 -3.19
N ASP A 179 -26.56 8.31 -2.65
CA ASP A 179 -26.50 7.91 -1.25
C ASP A 179 -25.29 8.48 -0.51
N TRP A 180 -24.19 8.73 -1.21
CA TRP A 180 -22.90 9.10 -0.64
C TRP A 180 -22.48 10.49 -1.07
N ARG A 181 -22.03 11.30 -0.12
CA ARG A 181 -21.39 12.60 -0.36
C ARG A 181 -19.90 12.50 -0.09
N PRO A 182 -19.03 12.75 -1.08
CA PRO A 182 -17.60 12.94 -0.83
C PRO A 182 -17.39 14.09 0.17
N GLN A 183 -16.68 13.83 1.28
CA GLN A 183 -16.59 14.73 2.43
C GLN A 183 -15.16 15.12 2.81
N TYR A 184 -14.19 14.19 2.72
CA TYR A 184 -12.77 14.47 2.95
C TYR A 184 -11.92 13.83 1.85
N PHE A 185 -10.87 14.52 1.39
CA PHE A 185 -10.04 14.10 0.24
C PHE A 185 -8.57 14.17 0.58
N GLU A 186 -7.82 13.09 0.36
CA GLU A 186 -6.43 12.96 0.82
C GLU A 186 -6.33 13.28 2.34
N PHE A 187 -7.24 12.72 3.13
CA PHE A 187 -7.30 12.93 4.58
C PHE A 187 -6.11 12.27 5.25
N GLY A 188 -5.23 13.08 5.85
CA GLY A 188 -4.02 12.64 6.53
C GLY A 188 -4.21 12.46 8.03
N PHE A 189 -3.51 11.48 8.58
CA PHE A 189 -3.28 11.35 10.02
C PHE A 189 -1.80 11.01 10.26
N GLY A 190 -1.19 11.71 11.22
CA GLY A 190 0.26 11.72 11.41
C GLY A 190 0.99 12.58 10.37
N SER A 191 2.32 12.61 10.47
CA SER A 191 3.16 13.35 9.52
C SER A 191 3.23 12.64 8.16
N VAL A 192 2.49 13.18 7.18
CA VAL A 192 2.43 12.71 5.78
C VAL A 192 2.76 13.88 4.84
N PRO A 193 3.68 13.72 3.88
CA PRO A 193 4.03 14.78 2.93
C PRO A 193 2.90 15.07 1.94
N GLY A 194 2.95 16.23 1.29
CA GLY A 194 1.98 16.65 0.26
C GLY A 194 0.82 17.47 0.80
N GLU A 195 0.00 18.01 -0.11
CA GLU A 195 -1.23 18.72 0.25
C GLU A 195 -2.28 17.73 0.76
N ARG A 196 -2.86 18.03 1.92
CA ARG A 196 -3.83 17.17 2.61
C ARG A 196 -5.12 17.91 2.88
N ASP A 197 -6.18 17.15 3.16
CA ASP A 197 -7.45 17.72 3.61
C ASP A 197 -7.22 18.69 4.78
N PRO A 198 -7.85 19.88 4.82
CA PRO A 198 -7.73 20.80 5.95
C PRO A 198 -8.09 20.20 7.30
N SER A 199 -8.92 19.15 7.32
CA SER A 199 -9.34 18.44 8.53
C SER A 199 -8.33 17.40 9.00
N SER A 200 -7.23 17.21 8.27
CA SER A 200 -6.19 16.21 8.58
C SER A 200 -5.56 16.45 9.96
N VAL A 201 -5.28 15.36 10.67
CA VAL A 201 -4.67 15.40 12.00
C VAL A 201 -3.16 15.24 11.89
N ARG A 202 -2.38 16.16 12.49
CA ARG A 202 -0.91 16.10 12.43
C ARG A 202 -0.30 15.04 13.33
N ASP A 203 -0.97 14.74 14.44
CA ASP A 203 -0.55 13.71 15.38
C ASP A 203 -0.84 12.30 14.83
N ASP A 204 -0.02 11.34 15.25
CA ASP A 204 -0.27 9.94 14.92
C ASP A 204 -1.57 9.47 15.57
N VAL A 205 -2.30 8.61 14.88
CA VAL A 205 -3.46 7.93 15.46
C VAL A 205 -2.98 6.75 16.29
N VAL A 206 -3.44 6.68 17.54
CA VAL A 206 -3.16 5.57 18.45
C VAL A 206 -4.41 4.69 18.57
N LEU A 207 -4.29 3.44 18.15
CA LEU A 207 -5.36 2.45 18.26
C LEU A 207 -5.27 1.66 19.58
N ASP A 208 -6.32 0.90 19.88
CA ASP A 208 -6.35 -0.07 20.98
C ASP A 208 -5.11 -0.97 20.94
N GLY A 209 -4.48 -1.16 22.10
CA GLY A 209 -3.17 -1.82 22.21
C GLY A 209 -1.97 -0.88 22.05
N GLY A 210 -2.21 0.42 21.88
CA GLY A 210 -1.17 1.45 21.79
C GLY A 210 -0.49 1.53 20.43
N PHE A 211 -1.06 0.90 19.40
CA PHE A 211 -0.46 0.86 18.07
C PHE A 211 -0.57 2.23 17.39
N ARG A 212 0.58 2.75 16.96
CA ARG A 212 0.70 4.07 16.36
C ARG A 212 0.66 3.96 14.85
N LEU A 213 -0.28 4.62 14.21
CA LEU A 213 -0.48 4.61 12.77
C LEU A 213 -0.37 6.02 12.20
N ARG A 214 0.16 6.09 10.97
CA ARG A 214 0.09 7.27 10.11
C ARG A 214 -0.36 6.87 8.72
N GLY A 215 -0.88 7.81 7.94
CA GLY A 215 -1.30 7.52 6.58
C GLY A 215 -2.19 8.60 6.00
N ALA A 216 -2.55 8.41 4.74
CA ALA A 216 -3.54 9.22 4.06
C ALA A 216 -4.61 8.31 3.45
N VAL A 217 -5.86 8.73 3.56
CA VAL A 217 -7.01 8.10 2.93
C VAL A 217 -7.38 8.91 1.70
N ASP A 218 -7.49 8.25 0.54
CA ASP A 218 -7.81 8.92 -0.72
C ASP A 218 -9.14 9.68 -0.63
N LEU A 219 -10.19 9.00 -0.16
CA LEU A 219 -11.54 9.54 -0.09
C LEU A 219 -12.30 9.02 1.13
N ILE A 220 -12.94 9.93 1.87
CA ILE A 220 -13.92 9.62 2.90
C ILE A 220 -15.26 10.22 2.48
N GLU A 221 -16.30 9.38 2.45
CA GLU A 221 -17.65 9.74 2.04
C GLU A 221 -18.61 9.63 3.23
N GLU A 222 -19.60 10.51 3.27
CA GLU A 222 -20.67 10.52 4.25
C GLU A 222 -21.98 10.05 3.62
N HIS A 223 -22.62 9.07 4.25
CA HIS A 223 -23.93 8.60 3.84
C HIS A 223 -24.98 9.68 4.15
N ARG A 224 -25.74 10.10 3.14
CA ARG A 224 -26.62 11.27 3.21
C ARG A 224 -27.76 11.15 4.22
N SER A 225 -28.25 9.93 4.48
CA SER A 225 -29.35 9.71 5.44
C SER A 225 -28.90 9.30 6.85
N SER A 226 -27.81 8.53 7.00
CA SER A 226 -27.38 7.98 8.28
C SER A 226 -26.22 8.76 8.92
N GLY A 227 -25.51 9.59 8.14
CA GLY A 227 -24.31 10.29 8.58
C GLY A 227 -23.10 9.38 8.84
N ALA A 228 -23.21 8.08 8.55
CA ALA A 228 -22.12 7.13 8.67
C ALA A 228 -21.08 7.35 7.57
N LEU A 229 -19.81 7.12 7.91
CA LEU A 229 -18.70 7.30 6.97
C LEU A 229 -18.37 6.00 6.22
N ARG A 230 -17.93 6.13 4.97
CA ARG A 230 -17.21 5.09 4.21
C ARG A 230 -15.82 5.60 3.86
N VAL A 231 -14.82 4.73 4.00
CA VAL A 231 -13.46 4.99 3.55
C VAL A 231 -13.21 4.30 2.22
N THR A 232 -12.78 5.03 1.20
CA THR A 232 -12.51 4.51 -0.15
C THR A 232 -11.02 4.65 -0.49
N ASP A 233 -10.41 3.54 -0.89
CA ASP A 233 -9.03 3.42 -1.36
C ASP A 233 -9.07 3.07 -2.85
N HIS A 234 -8.64 4.02 -3.68
CA HIS A 234 -8.69 3.91 -5.14
C HIS A 234 -7.50 3.10 -5.64
N LYS A 235 -7.78 2.10 -6.46
CA LYS A 235 -6.76 1.22 -7.05
C LYS A 235 -6.76 1.39 -8.57
N THR A 236 -5.64 1.84 -9.10
CA THR A 236 -5.47 2.04 -10.55
C THR A 236 -5.07 0.77 -11.30
N GLY A 237 -4.59 -0.25 -10.58
CA GLY A 237 -4.16 -1.53 -11.13
C GLY A 237 -5.30 -2.53 -11.36
N ARG A 238 -4.93 -3.75 -11.77
CA ARG A 238 -5.90 -4.85 -11.95
C ARG A 238 -6.42 -5.36 -10.61
N ARG A 239 -7.68 -5.79 -10.61
CA ARG A 239 -8.29 -6.55 -9.53
C ARG A 239 -7.62 -7.92 -9.38
N PRO A 240 -7.18 -8.32 -8.17
CA PRO A 240 -6.74 -9.70 -7.90
C PRO A 240 -7.92 -10.68 -8.02
N ASP A 241 -7.70 -11.87 -8.60
CA ASP A 241 -8.77 -12.83 -8.90
C ASP A 241 -9.62 -13.21 -7.67
N ARG A 242 -9.00 -13.30 -6.49
CA ARG A 242 -9.63 -13.81 -5.25
C ARG A 242 -10.21 -12.74 -4.30
N ILE A 243 -10.26 -11.47 -4.68
CA ILE A 243 -10.60 -10.41 -3.71
C ILE A 243 -12.04 -10.48 -3.17
N GLY A 244 -12.99 -11.06 -3.91
CA GLY A 244 -14.41 -11.08 -3.50
C GLY A 244 -14.76 -11.99 -2.31
N GLN A 245 -13.84 -12.84 -1.84
CA GLN A 245 -14.05 -13.75 -0.71
C GLN A 245 -13.35 -13.28 0.56
N VAL A 246 -12.86 -12.04 0.55
CA VAL A 246 -11.72 -11.67 1.36
C VAL A 246 -12.03 -10.49 2.30
N ILE A 247 -11.94 -10.70 3.61
CA ILE A 247 -12.09 -9.63 4.61
C ILE A 247 -10.71 -9.07 4.97
N VAL A 248 -9.71 -9.94 5.14
CA VAL A 248 -8.32 -9.54 5.45
C VAL A 248 -7.34 -10.04 4.39
N GLY A 249 -7.64 -11.15 3.70
CA GLY A 249 -6.93 -11.52 2.47
C GLY A 249 -5.52 -11.95 2.69
N GLY A 250 -5.30 -12.60 3.81
CA GLY A 250 -3.97 -12.85 4.29
C GLY A 250 -3.13 -11.61 4.61
N GLY A 251 -3.80 -10.50 4.92
CA GLY A 251 -3.22 -9.20 5.22
C GLY A 251 -3.01 -8.29 3.99
N THR A 252 -3.52 -8.70 2.81
CA THR A 252 -3.49 -7.87 1.58
C THR A 252 -4.67 -6.90 1.49
N VAL A 253 -5.79 -7.18 2.17
CA VAL A 253 -7.00 -6.33 2.24
C VAL A 253 -7.11 -5.63 3.61
N LEU A 254 -5.97 -5.49 4.29
CA LEU A 254 -5.84 -4.86 5.60
C LEU A 254 -6.11 -3.35 5.57
N GLN A 255 -5.83 -2.69 4.45
CA GLN A 255 -5.85 -1.23 4.35
C GLN A 255 -7.23 -0.62 4.64
N PRO A 256 -8.35 -1.04 4.00
CA PRO A 256 -9.65 -0.42 4.27
C PRO A 256 -10.14 -0.60 5.70
N VAL A 257 -9.84 -1.74 6.33
CA VAL A 257 -10.20 -2.00 7.73
C VAL A 257 -9.42 -1.08 8.66
N LEU A 258 -8.08 -1.06 8.55
CA LEU A 258 -7.25 -0.22 9.42
C LEU A 258 -7.47 1.27 9.15
N TYR A 259 -7.71 1.68 7.90
CA TYR A 259 -8.08 3.06 7.60
C TYR A 259 -9.40 3.43 8.24
N GLY A 260 -10.41 2.57 8.14
CA GLY A 260 -11.69 2.82 8.80
C GLY A 260 -11.52 3.00 10.31
N VAL A 261 -10.82 2.11 11.01
CA VAL A 261 -10.55 2.26 12.45
C VAL A 261 -9.73 3.51 12.76
N ALA A 262 -8.73 3.85 11.94
CA ALA A 262 -7.94 5.06 12.13
C ALA A 262 -8.76 6.34 11.93
N VAL A 263 -9.65 6.36 10.95
CA VAL A 263 -10.58 7.48 10.68
C VAL A 263 -11.58 7.64 11.82
N GLU A 264 -12.11 6.54 12.39
CA GLU A 264 -12.98 6.61 13.57
C GLU A 264 -12.25 7.25 14.76
N ALA A 265 -11.01 6.83 15.01
CA ALA A 265 -10.18 7.39 16.08
C ALA A 265 -9.81 8.87 15.83
N ALA A 266 -9.54 9.25 14.58
CA ALA A 266 -9.16 10.62 14.23
C ALA A 266 -10.34 11.60 14.25
N LEU A 267 -11.51 11.18 13.78
CA LEU A 267 -12.68 12.07 13.60
C LEU A 267 -13.75 11.92 14.70
N GLY A 268 -13.71 10.85 15.50
CA GLY A 268 -14.77 10.53 16.46
C GLY A 268 -16.11 10.20 15.81
N ARG A 269 -16.10 9.85 14.51
CA ARG A 269 -17.29 9.55 13.71
C ARG A 269 -17.32 8.07 13.36
N THR A 270 -18.51 7.47 13.30
CA THR A 270 -18.67 6.05 12.94
C THR A 270 -18.36 5.80 11.47
N VAL A 271 -17.51 4.81 11.19
CA VAL A 271 -17.24 4.30 9.85
C VAL A 271 -17.96 2.96 9.68
N SER A 272 -18.88 2.89 8.73
CA SER A 272 -19.70 1.69 8.48
C SER A 272 -19.02 0.70 7.54
N GLN A 273 -18.16 1.16 6.63
CA GLN A 273 -17.46 0.30 5.69
C GLN A 273 -16.18 0.92 5.11
N GLY A 274 -15.25 0.04 4.72
CA GLY A 274 -14.12 0.36 3.88
C GLY A 274 -14.39 -0.16 2.46
N ARG A 275 -13.82 0.48 1.44
CA ARG A 275 -14.00 0.11 0.04
C ARG A 275 -12.67 0.15 -0.69
N LEU A 276 -12.36 -0.93 -1.40
CA LEU A 276 -11.37 -0.91 -2.48
C LEU A 276 -12.10 -0.67 -3.79
N PHE A 277 -11.76 0.40 -4.48
CA PHE A 277 -12.36 0.72 -5.76
C PHE A 277 -11.32 0.64 -6.88
N TYR A 278 -11.40 -0.37 -7.72
CA TYR A 278 -10.54 -0.58 -8.89
C TYR A 278 -10.96 0.33 -10.04
N CYS A 279 -10.69 1.63 -9.91
CA CYS A 279 -11.29 2.73 -10.66
C CYS A 279 -10.74 2.94 -12.08
N THR A 280 -10.30 1.88 -12.75
CA THR A 280 -9.81 1.92 -14.14
C THR A 280 -10.43 0.83 -14.98
N SER A 281 -10.37 0.96 -16.30
CA SER A 281 -10.78 -0.08 -17.25
C SER A 281 -10.02 -1.40 -17.02
N ALA A 282 -8.73 -1.34 -16.69
CA ALA A 282 -7.93 -2.54 -16.34
C ALA A 282 -8.39 -3.20 -15.04
N GLY A 283 -8.91 -2.40 -14.11
CA GLY A 283 -9.56 -2.85 -12.88
C GLY A 283 -11.01 -3.32 -13.07
N GLY A 284 -11.60 -3.05 -14.24
CA GLY A 284 -12.99 -3.34 -14.55
C GLY A 284 -13.99 -2.49 -13.77
N TYR A 285 -13.55 -1.37 -13.17
CA TYR A 285 -14.35 -0.57 -12.23
C TYR A 285 -14.96 -1.41 -11.10
N ALA A 286 -14.26 -2.46 -10.69
CA ALA A 286 -14.75 -3.38 -9.68
C ALA A 286 -14.62 -2.78 -8.28
N GLU A 287 -15.59 -3.08 -7.43
CA GLU A 287 -15.63 -2.64 -6.04
C GLU A 287 -15.54 -3.83 -5.11
N HIS A 288 -14.86 -3.63 -3.99
CA HIS A 288 -14.83 -4.58 -2.89
C HIS A 288 -15.11 -3.84 -1.58
N GLU A 289 -16.34 -3.98 -1.10
CA GLU A 289 -16.81 -3.38 0.14
C GLU A 289 -16.56 -4.32 1.32
N ILE A 290 -16.07 -3.75 2.42
CA ILE A 290 -15.72 -4.46 3.64
C ILE A 290 -16.51 -3.81 4.77
N PRO A 291 -17.57 -4.46 5.27
CA PRO A 291 -18.32 -3.97 6.40
C PRO A 291 -17.45 -3.83 7.64
N LEU A 292 -17.53 -2.67 8.28
CA LEU A 292 -16.88 -2.41 9.56
C LEU A 292 -17.86 -2.76 10.69
N HIS A 293 -17.72 -3.96 11.25
CA HIS A 293 -18.39 -4.41 12.47
C HIS A 293 -17.34 -4.80 13.54
N ALA A 294 -17.77 -5.20 14.74
CA ALA A 294 -16.86 -5.54 15.85
C ALA A 294 -15.80 -6.59 15.45
N ARG A 295 -16.19 -7.64 14.72
CA ARG A 295 -15.27 -8.70 14.28
C ARG A 295 -14.20 -8.23 13.27
N THR A 296 -14.50 -7.34 12.33
CA THR A 296 -13.51 -6.84 11.36
C THR A 296 -12.54 -5.88 12.03
N ARG A 297 -13.02 -5.07 12.99
CA ARG A 297 -12.15 -4.24 13.84
C ARG A 297 -11.17 -5.09 14.65
N ALA A 298 -11.68 -6.11 15.36
CA ALA A 298 -10.84 -7.03 16.11
C ALA A 298 -9.79 -7.71 15.20
N ALA A 299 -10.20 -8.15 14.00
CA ALA A 299 -9.28 -8.74 13.04
C ALA A 299 -8.16 -7.77 12.62
N GLY A 300 -8.47 -6.48 12.42
CA GLY A 300 -7.48 -5.44 12.12
C GLY A 300 -6.46 -5.27 13.25
N ILE A 301 -6.91 -5.19 14.50
CA ILE A 301 -6.03 -5.09 15.69
C ILE A 301 -5.15 -6.34 15.85
N GLU A 302 -5.71 -7.53 15.62
CA GLU A 302 -4.94 -8.79 15.67
C GLU A 302 -3.81 -8.81 14.64
N VAL A 303 -4.00 -8.22 13.45
CA VAL A 303 -2.92 -8.10 12.46
C VAL A 303 -1.78 -7.23 13.02
N LEU A 304 -2.10 -6.10 13.65
CA LEU A 304 -1.09 -5.24 14.27
C LEU A 304 -0.33 -5.99 15.37
N GLN A 305 -1.02 -6.78 16.19
CA GLN A 305 -0.41 -7.62 17.22
C GLN A 305 0.55 -8.66 16.61
N VAL A 306 0.18 -9.32 15.52
CA VAL A 306 1.05 -10.29 14.82
C VAL A 306 2.32 -9.62 14.32
N ILE A 307 2.20 -8.45 13.68
CA ILE A 307 3.34 -7.70 13.16
C ILE A 307 4.25 -7.26 14.32
N ASP A 308 3.67 -6.71 15.38
CA ASP A 308 4.40 -6.20 16.53
C ASP A 308 5.13 -7.33 17.29
N ARG A 309 4.52 -8.51 17.44
CA ARG A 309 5.19 -9.70 17.98
C ARG A 309 6.35 -10.17 17.10
N ALA A 310 6.23 -10.09 15.78
CA ALA A 310 7.33 -10.47 14.89
C ALA A 310 8.53 -9.53 15.04
N VAL A 311 8.28 -8.23 15.24
CA VAL A 311 9.33 -7.25 15.58
C VAL A 311 9.92 -7.56 16.96
N GLU A 312 9.09 -7.77 17.97
CA GLU A 312 9.50 -8.13 19.33
C GLU A 312 10.44 -9.33 19.38
N GLN A 313 10.08 -10.40 18.67
CA GLN A 313 10.85 -11.64 18.66
C GLN A 313 12.06 -11.58 17.70
N GLY A 314 12.17 -10.51 16.91
CA GLY A 314 13.19 -10.36 15.89
C GLY A 314 13.10 -11.43 14.80
N PHE A 315 11.89 -11.88 14.44
CA PHE A 315 11.66 -12.88 13.40
C PHE A 315 11.03 -12.21 12.16
N LEU A 316 11.88 -11.54 11.39
CA LEU A 316 11.55 -10.82 10.16
C LEU A 316 12.31 -11.44 8.97
N ALA A 317 12.12 -12.75 8.80
CA ALA A 317 12.81 -13.54 7.79
C ALA A 317 12.10 -13.47 6.42
N ALA A 318 12.84 -13.82 5.36
CA ALA A 318 12.30 -13.92 4.02
C ALA A 318 11.26 -15.04 4.00
N ALA A 319 9.99 -14.67 3.89
CA ALA A 319 8.86 -15.59 3.82
C ALA A 319 7.76 -15.00 2.92
N PRO A 320 8.01 -14.91 1.60
CA PRO A 320 7.07 -14.29 0.67
C PRO A 320 5.82 -15.16 0.44
N THR A 321 4.71 -14.58 0.01
CA THR A 321 3.68 -15.33 -0.73
C THR A 321 4.22 -15.75 -2.10
N GLU A 322 3.55 -16.68 -2.77
CA GLU A 322 4.00 -17.23 -4.07
C GLU A 322 4.21 -16.13 -5.12
N ASP A 323 3.33 -15.12 -5.13
CA ASP A 323 3.30 -14.03 -6.11
C ASP A 323 4.05 -12.77 -5.67
N ALA A 324 4.35 -12.60 -4.37
CA ALA A 324 4.96 -11.38 -3.83
C ALA A 324 6.31 -11.05 -4.47
N CYS A 325 7.14 -12.06 -4.76
CA CYS A 325 8.46 -11.84 -5.33
C CYS A 325 8.44 -11.26 -6.75
N GLY A 326 7.34 -11.38 -7.50
CA GLY A 326 7.23 -10.87 -8.86
C GLY A 326 7.24 -9.34 -8.94
N ARG A 327 6.84 -8.67 -7.84
CA ARG A 327 6.68 -7.21 -7.72
C ARG A 327 7.52 -6.61 -6.59
N CYS A 328 8.54 -7.33 -6.13
CA CYS A 328 9.35 -6.94 -4.98
C CYS A 328 10.70 -6.36 -5.43
N ASP A 329 10.94 -5.10 -5.07
CA ASP A 329 12.19 -4.39 -5.38
C ASP A 329 13.44 -5.05 -4.77
N PHE A 330 13.26 -5.83 -3.71
CA PHE A 330 14.33 -6.54 -3.01
C PHE A 330 14.59 -7.95 -3.57
N ARG A 331 13.97 -8.33 -4.70
CA ARG A 331 14.25 -9.61 -5.37
C ARG A 331 15.75 -9.80 -5.69
N PRO A 332 16.52 -8.78 -6.14
CA PRO A 332 17.96 -8.92 -6.34
C PRO A 332 18.72 -9.30 -5.06
N VAL A 333 18.25 -8.85 -3.89
CA VAL A 333 18.84 -9.19 -2.58
C VAL A 333 18.62 -10.67 -2.27
N CYS A 334 17.41 -11.18 -2.48
CA CYS A 334 17.02 -12.53 -2.05
C CYS A 334 17.38 -13.64 -3.05
N GLY A 335 17.56 -13.28 -4.33
CA GLY A 335 17.76 -14.21 -5.44
C GLY A 335 16.46 -14.93 -5.87
N PRO A 336 16.54 -15.81 -6.87
CA PRO A 336 15.39 -16.58 -7.35
C PRO A 336 14.93 -17.65 -6.34
N ASP A 337 13.71 -18.14 -6.48
CA ASP A 337 13.15 -19.30 -5.76
C ASP A 337 13.01 -19.17 -4.24
N VAL A 338 12.96 -17.96 -3.68
CA VAL A 338 12.83 -17.72 -2.23
C VAL A 338 11.65 -18.48 -1.64
N PHE A 339 10.47 -18.41 -2.27
CA PHE A 339 9.27 -19.12 -1.84
C PHE A 339 9.51 -20.63 -1.66
N ARG A 340 10.11 -21.28 -2.66
CA ARG A 340 10.43 -22.72 -2.63
C ARG A 340 11.48 -23.07 -1.57
N ARG A 341 12.51 -22.24 -1.40
CA ARG A 341 13.56 -22.48 -0.39
C ARG A 341 12.98 -22.40 1.02
N VAL A 342 12.14 -21.40 1.28
CA VAL A 342 11.50 -21.19 2.58
C VAL A 342 10.55 -22.32 2.93
N GLY A 343 9.84 -22.89 1.95
CA GLY A 343 9.00 -24.07 2.16
C GLY A 343 9.74 -25.32 2.64
N ARG A 344 11.08 -25.36 2.58
CA ARG A 344 11.91 -26.46 3.09
C ARG A 344 12.42 -26.24 4.51
N LYS A 345 12.21 -25.05 5.09
CA LYS A 345 12.64 -24.70 6.45
C LYS A 345 11.54 -25.06 7.47
N PRO A 346 11.87 -25.16 8.79
CA PRO A 346 10.86 -25.30 9.83
C PRO A 346 9.80 -24.19 9.78
N GLN A 347 8.52 -24.58 9.80
CA GLN A 347 7.38 -23.66 9.63
C GLN A 347 6.78 -23.19 10.95
N ASP A 348 7.24 -23.73 12.09
CA ASP A 348 6.79 -23.38 13.45
C ASP A 348 6.86 -21.88 13.72
N ARG A 349 7.95 -21.24 13.30
CA ARG A 349 8.15 -19.79 13.47
C ARG A 349 7.36 -18.92 12.49
N LEU A 350 6.69 -19.53 11.52
CA LEU A 350 5.80 -18.86 10.57
C LEU A 350 4.32 -19.08 10.91
N ALA A 351 3.99 -19.74 12.03
CA ALA A 351 2.62 -20.07 12.39
C ALA A 351 1.70 -18.83 12.45
N ASP A 352 2.13 -17.76 13.13
CA ASP A 352 1.37 -16.50 13.21
C ASP A 352 1.16 -15.87 11.83
N LEU A 353 2.19 -15.89 10.97
CA LEU A 353 2.11 -15.38 9.60
C LEU A 353 1.17 -16.24 8.73
N ALA A 354 1.21 -17.57 8.89
CA ALA A 354 0.34 -18.50 8.18
C ALA A 354 -1.13 -18.36 8.65
N ALA A 355 -1.35 -18.19 9.95
CA ALA A 355 -2.66 -17.88 10.52
C ALA A 355 -3.19 -16.55 10.00
N LEU A 356 -2.34 -15.52 9.93
CA LEU A 356 -2.69 -14.25 9.30
C LEU A 356 -3.09 -14.46 7.83
N ARG A 357 -2.28 -15.23 7.08
CA ARG A 357 -2.45 -15.48 5.63
C ARG A 357 -3.67 -16.32 5.25
N SER A 358 -4.09 -17.20 6.14
CA SER A 358 -5.22 -18.11 5.93
C SER A 358 -6.58 -17.52 6.30
N ARG A 359 -6.60 -16.32 6.89
CA ARG A 359 -7.84 -15.64 7.20
C ARG A 359 -8.56 -15.22 5.91
N PRO A 360 -9.88 -15.46 5.83
CA PRO A 360 -10.69 -14.92 4.75
C PRO A 360 -10.51 -13.40 4.72
#